data_AF-A0A6D0IY48-F1
#
_entry.id   AF-A0A6D0IY48-F1
#
_cell.length_a   1.000
_cell.length_b   1.000
_cell.length_c   1.000
_cell.angle_alpha   90.00
_cell.angle_beta   90.00
_cell.angle_gamma   90.00
#
_symmetry.space_group_name_H-M   'P 1'
#
loop_
_entity.id
_entity.type
_entity.pdbx_description
1 polymer ?
#
loop_
_entity_poly.entity_id
_entity_poly.type
_entity_poly.pdbx_seq_one_letter_code
_entity_poly.pdbx_strand_id
1 'polypeptide(L)'
;KYVGRADFEFRNGEMKMVNYQLIPVNLKKKVTWEDGKSERVLYTPEIAENQQMISLLSPFQNKGKAQLEVKIGETNGRLEGDRDKVRFVQTNMGRLILAAQMDRTGADFAVMSGGGIRDSIEAGDISYKNVLKVQPFGNVVVYADMTGKEVIDYLTAVAQMKPDSGAYPQFAN
;
A
#
# COMPACT_ATOMS: atom_id res chain seq x y z
N LYS A 1 1.17 -15.38 4.40
CA LYS A 1 1.90 -15.81 3.17
C LYS A 1 2.43 -17.24 3.28
N TYR A 2 2.94 -17.63 4.45
CA TYR A 2 3.45 -18.98 4.70
C TYR A 2 2.85 -19.54 5.98
N VAL A 3 2.86 -20.86 6.12
CA VAL A 3 2.79 -21.55 7.41
C VAL A 3 4.18 -22.09 7.70
N GLY A 4 4.78 -21.68 8.81
CA GLY A 4 6.05 -22.27 9.29
C GLY A 4 5.78 -23.63 9.90
N ARG A 5 6.54 -24.64 9.48
CA ARG A 5 6.47 -26.00 10.04
C ARG A 5 7.84 -26.35 10.61
N ALA A 6 7.89 -26.48 11.93
CA ALA A 6 9.04 -27.00 12.66
C ALA A 6 8.68 -28.39 13.19
N ASP A 7 9.37 -29.42 12.72
CA ASP A 7 9.19 -30.79 13.21
C ASP A 7 10.26 -31.06 14.29
N PHE A 8 9.84 -31.61 15.43
CA PHE A 8 10.70 -31.89 16.57
C PHE A 8 10.62 -33.36 16.98
N GLU A 9 11.73 -33.88 17.50
CA GLU A 9 11.78 -35.12 18.27
C GLU A 9 12.08 -34.78 19.73
N PHE A 10 11.37 -35.43 20.66
CA PHE A 10 11.59 -35.26 22.09
C PHE A 10 11.94 -36.59 22.73
N ARG A 11 13.07 -36.65 23.45
CA ARG A 11 13.50 -37.86 24.17
C ARG A 11 14.27 -37.48 25.42
N ASN A 12 13.93 -38.12 26.54
CA ASN A 12 14.62 -37.98 27.82
C ASN A 12 14.81 -36.53 28.31
N GLY A 13 13.84 -35.64 28.06
CA GLY A 13 13.94 -34.23 28.44
C GLY A 13 14.61 -33.34 27.39
N GLU A 14 15.20 -33.91 26.34
CA GLU A 14 15.81 -33.15 25.24
C GLU A 14 14.83 -33.00 24.07
N MET A 15 14.64 -31.77 23.62
CA MET A 15 13.88 -31.43 22.41
C MET A 15 14.84 -31.07 21.29
N LYS A 16 14.77 -31.79 20.17
CA LYS A 16 15.60 -31.56 18.99
C LYS A 16 14.73 -31.23 17.80
N MET A 17 14.98 -30.09 17.17
CA MET A 17 14.36 -29.78 15.87
C MET A 17 14.99 -30.67 14.82
N VAL A 18 14.18 -31.46 14.13
CA VAL A 18 14.64 -32.38 13.08
C VAL A 18 14.42 -31.84 11.68
N ASN A 19 13.46 -30.93 11.51
CA ASN A 19 13.20 -30.29 10.23
C ASN A 19 12.54 -28.92 10.42
N TYR A 20 12.80 -28.01 9.48
CA TYR A 20 12.11 -26.74 9.40
C TYR A 20 11.86 -26.36 7.94
N GLN A 21 10.64 -25.90 7.66
CA GLN A 21 10.28 -25.40 6.34
C GLN A 21 9.22 -24.30 6.40
N LEU A 22 9.20 -23.45 5.37
CA LEU A 22 8.12 -22.51 5.11
C LEU A 22 7.24 -23.08 4.01
N ILE A 23 5.99 -23.40 4.34
CA ILE A 23 5.00 -23.90 3.38
C ILE A 23 4.29 -22.69 2.75
N PRO A 24 4.47 -22.41 1.45
CA PRO A 24 3.80 -21.29 0.78
C PRO A 24 2.29 -21.52 0.70
N VAL A 25 1.50 -20.50 1.06
CA VAL A 25 0.04 -20.57 0.92
C VAL A 25 -0.35 -19.92 -0.40
N ASN A 26 -0.47 -20.73 -1.46
CA ASN A 26 -0.85 -20.34 -2.82
C ASN A 26 -0.09 -19.11 -3.36
N LEU A 27 1.18 -18.94 -2.99
CA LEU A 27 2.01 -17.88 -3.53
C LEU A 27 2.24 -18.13 -5.02
N LYS A 28 2.20 -17.05 -5.81
CA LYS A 28 2.40 -17.09 -7.27
C LYS A 28 3.63 -16.28 -7.68
N LYS A 29 4.38 -16.80 -8.65
CA LYS A 29 5.46 -16.08 -9.34
C LYS A 29 5.00 -15.62 -10.71
N LYS A 30 5.52 -14.48 -11.16
CA LYS A 30 5.39 -14.06 -12.55
C LYS A 30 6.39 -14.85 -13.39
N VAL A 31 5.93 -15.53 -14.42
CA VAL A 31 6.77 -16.17 -15.44
C VAL A 31 6.50 -15.47 -16.76
N THR A 32 7.56 -15.08 -17.46
CA THR A 32 7.49 -14.56 -18.82
C THR A 32 7.94 -15.66 -19.77
N TRP A 33 7.08 -16.02 -20.71
CA TRP A 33 7.35 -17.03 -21.71
C TRP A 33 8.12 -16.45 -22.90
N GLU A 34 8.64 -17.32 -23.75
CA GLU A 34 9.38 -16.93 -24.97
C GLU A 34 8.52 -16.11 -25.94
N ASP A 35 7.19 -16.28 -25.92
CA ASP A 35 6.24 -15.48 -26.72
C ASP A 35 5.99 -14.07 -26.14
N GLY A 36 6.70 -13.69 -25.07
CA GLY A 36 6.55 -12.41 -24.38
C GLY A 36 5.36 -12.32 -23.44
N LYS A 37 4.49 -13.35 -23.39
CA LYS A 37 3.35 -13.35 -22.45
C LYS A 37 3.83 -13.61 -21.04
N SER A 38 3.18 -12.93 -20.09
CA SER A 38 3.44 -13.12 -18.68
C SER A 38 2.23 -13.74 -17.99
N GLU A 39 2.46 -14.75 -17.18
CA GLU A 39 1.43 -15.36 -16.33
C GLU A 39 1.88 -15.50 -14.88
N ARG A 40 0.90 -15.73 -13.99
CA ARG A 40 1.14 -15.98 -12.57
C ARG A 40 0.90 -17.44 -12.23
N VAL A 41 1.98 -18.21 -12.11
CA VAL A 41 1.95 -19.62 -11.72
C VAL A 41 2.22 -19.80 -10.23
N LEU A 42 1.66 -20.86 -9.63
CA LEU A 42 1.91 -21.21 -8.24
C LEU A 42 3.37 -21.67 -8.03
N TYR A 43 3.95 -21.37 -6.86
CA TYR A 43 5.26 -21.89 -6.47
C TYR A 43 5.22 -23.37 -6.07
N THR A 44 4.10 -23.80 -5.50
CA THR A 44 3.86 -25.14 -4.94
C THR A 44 2.49 -25.63 -5.38
N PRO A 45 2.14 -26.91 -5.19
CA PRO A 45 0.80 -27.41 -5.46
C PRO A 45 -0.27 -26.52 -4.82
N GLU A 46 -1.40 -26.38 -5.51
CA GLU A 46 -2.53 -25.59 -5.03
C GLU A 46 -3.10 -26.20 -3.75
N ILE A 47 -3.33 -25.35 -2.76
CA ILE A 47 -4.05 -25.70 -1.54
C ILE A 47 -5.48 -25.20 -1.74
N ALA A 48 -6.43 -26.13 -1.85
CA ALA A 48 -7.84 -25.78 -2.00
C ALA A 48 -8.35 -24.96 -0.81
N GLU A 49 -9.19 -23.97 -1.07
CA GLU A 49 -9.82 -23.17 -0.02
C GLU A 49 -10.80 -24.03 0.79
N ASN A 50 -10.72 -23.96 2.13
CA ASN A 50 -11.59 -24.74 3.00
C ASN A 50 -13.03 -24.18 2.97
N GLN A 51 -14.01 -25.02 2.65
CA GLN A 51 -15.39 -24.57 2.45
C GLN A 51 -16.06 -24.00 3.72
N GLN A 52 -15.77 -24.55 4.91
CA GLN A 52 -16.29 -24.00 6.16
C GLN A 52 -15.71 -22.61 6.43
N MET A 53 -14.42 -22.41 6.12
CA MET A 53 -13.77 -21.11 6.22
C MET A 53 -14.32 -20.11 5.20
N ILE A 54 -14.58 -20.52 3.96
CA ILE A 54 -15.24 -19.67 2.96
C ILE A 54 -16.63 -19.25 3.45
N SER A 55 -17.44 -20.18 3.96
CA SER A 55 -18.76 -19.85 4.50
C SER A 55 -18.68 -18.93 5.72
N LEU A 56 -17.68 -19.09 6.57
CA LEU A 56 -17.44 -18.22 7.74
C LEU A 56 -17.02 -16.80 7.33
N LEU A 57 -16.10 -16.66 6.37
CA LEU A 57 -15.49 -15.37 6.02
C LEU A 57 -16.29 -14.58 4.97
N SER A 58 -17.10 -15.25 4.14
CA SER A 58 -17.88 -14.60 3.07
C SER A 58 -18.80 -13.47 3.57
N PRO A 59 -19.54 -13.62 4.69
CA PRO A 59 -20.34 -12.53 5.23
C PRO A 59 -19.50 -11.29 5.61
N PHE A 60 -18.31 -11.49 6.19
CA PHE A 60 -17.41 -10.38 6.53
C PHE A 60 -16.85 -9.71 5.28
N GLN A 61 -16.46 -10.48 4.26
CA GLN A 61 -16.01 -9.97 2.98
C GLN A 61 -17.09 -9.14 2.29
N ASN A 62 -18.33 -9.61 2.29
CA ASN A 62 -19.46 -8.90 1.67
C ASN A 62 -19.81 -7.63 2.44
N LYS A 63 -19.85 -7.69 3.78
CA LYS A 63 -20.07 -6.52 4.63
C LYS A 63 -18.97 -5.47 4.43
N GLY A 64 -17.71 -5.90 4.37
CA GLY A 64 -16.57 -5.03 4.09
C GLY A 64 -16.67 -4.34 2.72
N LYS A 65 -17.00 -5.09 1.66
CA LYS A 65 -17.23 -4.52 0.33
C LYS A 65 -18.34 -3.48 0.32
N ALA A 66 -19.48 -3.76 0.96
CA ALA A 66 -20.59 -2.81 1.04
C ALA A 66 -20.18 -1.53 1.79
N GLN A 67 -19.38 -1.65 2.85
CA GLN A 67 -18.89 -0.51 3.63
C GLN A 67 -17.99 0.43 2.82
N LEU A 68 -17.38 -0.02 1.71
CA LEU A 68 -16.53 0.83 0.89
C LEU A 68 -17.30 1.97 0.20
N GLU A 69 -18.59 1.79 -0.04
CA GLU A 69 -19.46 2.79 -0.68
C GLU A 69 -20.05 3.79 0.32
N VAL A 70 -19.90 3.53 1.64
CA VAL A 70 -20.47 4.39 2.69
C VAL A 70 -19.71 5.72 2.76
N LYS A 71 -20.45 6.82 2.92
CA LYS A 71 -19.90 8.16 3.17
C LYS A 71 -19.04 8.16 4.44
N ILE A 72 -17.79 8.58 4.31
CA ILE A 72 -16.84 8.76 5.41
C ILE A 72 -16.55 10.24 5.69
N GLY A 73 -16.95 11.14 4.80
CA GLY A 73 -16.77 12.57 4.93
C GLY A 73 -17.30 13.30 3.71
N GLU A 74 -17.02 14.60 3.62
CA GLU A 74 -17.35 15.43 2.47
C GLU A 74 -16.29 16.52 2.28
N THR A 75 -16.20 17.07 1.07
CA THR A 75 -15.35 18.21 0.74
C THR A 75 -16.17 19.27 0.00
N ASN A 76 -15.96 20.55 0.31
CA ASN A 76 -16.65 21.67 -0.34
C ASN A 76 -15.99 22.10 -1.67
N GLY A 77 -14.93 21.42 -2.09
CA GLY A 77 -14.22 21.67 -3.34
C GLY A 77 -13.52 20.43 -3.86
N ARG A 78 -13.18 20.44 -5.15
CA ARG A 78 -12.47 19.34 -5.80
C ARG A 78 -11.06 19.20 -5.22
N LEU A 79 -10.69 17.97 -4.86
CA LEU A 79 -9.33 17.58 -4.51
C LEU A 79 -8.62 17.10 -5.78
N GLU A 80 -7.66 17.89 -6.26
CA GLU A 80 -6.96 17.74 -7.53
C GLU A 80 -5.89 16.64 -7.46
N GLY A 81 -6.20 15.49 -8.04
CA GLY A 81 -5.34 14.33 -8.15
C GLY A 81 -5.00 13.93 -9.60
N ASP A 82 -5.35 14.75 -10.59
CA ASP A 82 -5.12 14.43 -12.00
C ASP A 82 -3.62 14.43 -12.32
N ARG A 83 -3.23 13.48 -13.18
CA ARG A 83 -1.82 13.21 -13.52
C ARG A 83 -1.08 14.46 -13.99
N ASP A 84 -1.71 15.27 -14.83
CA ASP A 84 -1.15 16.47 -15.44
C ASP A 84 -1.07 17.67 -14.47
N LYS A 85 -1.55 17.48 -13.23
CA LYS A 85 -1.42 18.46 -12.14
C LYS A 85 -0.45 17.97 -11.07
N VAL A 86 -0.70 16.78 -10.51
CA VAL A 86 0.10 16.24 -9.39
C VAL A 86 1.56 15.95 -9.74
N ARG A 87 1.89 15.85 -11.04
CA ARG A 87 3.26 15.66 -11.54
C ARG A 87 3.94 16.95 -11.99
N PHE A 88 3.31 18.09 -11.79
CA PHE A 88 3.78 19.38 -12.28
C PHE A 88 3.80 20.46 -11.20
N VAL A 89 2.78 20.47 -10.36
CA VAL A 89 2.57 21.49 -9.33
C VAL A 89 2.10 20.87 -8.03
N GLN A 90 2.24 21.61 -6.93
CA GLN A 90 1.64 21.23 -5.65
C GLN A 90 0.11 21.28 -5.76
N THR A 91 -0.59 20.26 -5.27
CA THR A 91 -2.05 20.22 -5.29
C THR A 91 -2.64 20.09 -3.89
N ASN A 92 -3.91 20.47 -3.74
CA ASN A 92 -4.64 20.32 -2.49
C ASN A 92 -4.84 18.83 -2.10
N MET A 93 -4.95 17.90 -3.05
CA MET A 93 -4.93 16.46 -2.75
C MET A 93 -3.60 16.02 -2.15
N GLY A 94 -2.47 16.46 -2.72
CA GLY A 94 -1.15 16.18 -2.18
C GLY A 94 -1.00 16.69 -0.74
N ARG A 95 -1.46 17.93 -0.49
CA ARG A 95 -1.48 18.51 0.87
C ARG A 95 -2.36 17.73 1.83
N LEU A 96 -3.55 17.30 1.43
CA LEU A 96 -4.45 16.54 2.28
C LEU A 96 -3.86 15.16 2.65
N ILE A 97 -3.30 14.44 1.68
CA ILE A 97 -2.69 13.13 1.92
C ILE A 97 -1.51 13.27 2.89
N LEU A 98 -0.63 14.24 2.65
CA LEU A 98 0.54 14.46 3.48
C LEU A 98 0.17 14.95 4.88
N ALA A 99 -0.86 15.80 5.02
CA ALA A 99 -1.40 16.17 6.32
C ALA A 99 -1.91 14.95 7.11
N ALA A 100 -2.64 14.03 6.46
CA ALA A 100 -3.10 12.80 7.10
C ALA A 100 -1.93 11.86 7.49
N GLN A 101 -0.85 11.85 6.71
CA GLN A 101 0.36 11.11 7.05
C GLN A 101 1.08 11.72 8.25
N MET A 102 1.27 13.05 8.26
CA MET A 102 1.88 13.79 9.38
C MET A 102 1.06 13.63 10.66
N ASP A 103 -0.27 13.74 10.61
CA ASP A 103 -1.16 13.51 11.75
C ASP A 103 -0.99 12.09 12.33
N ARG A 104 -0.85 11.09 11.45
CA ARG A 104 -0.68 9.69 11.89
C ARG A 104 0.68 9.44 12.54
N THR A 105 1.75 10.09 12.07
CA THR A 105 3.12 9.80 12.51
C THR A 105 3.66 10.80 13.52
N GLY A 106 3.04 11.97 13.66
CA GLY A 106 3.60 13.11 14.39
C GLY A 106 4.76 13.79 13.67
N ALA A 107 4.89 13.61 12.35
CA ALA A 107 6.00 14.19 11.59
C ALA A 107 5.83 15.70 11.38
N ASP A 108 6.95 16.43 11.41
CA ASP A 108 6.99 17.89 11.20
C ASP A 108 6.83 18.30 9.73
N PHE A 109 7.20 17.43 8.80
CA PHE A 109 7.00 17.62 7.36
C PHE A 109 6.87 16.25 6.67
N ALA A 110 6.28 16.22 5.49
CA ALA A 110 6.13 15.00 4.71
C ALA A 110 6.29 15.24 3.22
N VAL A 111 6.72 14.20 2.52
CA VAL A 111 6.85 14.20 1.06
C VAL A 111 6.30 12.92 0.45
N MET A 112 5.74 13.03 -0.76
CA MET A 112 5.38 11.87 -1.57
C MET A 112 5.54 12.16 -3.06
N SER A 113 5.78 11.13 -3.85
CA SER A 113 5.78 11.26 -5.30
C SER A 113 4.36 11.53 -5.82
N GLY A 114 4.19 12.53 -6.70
CA GLY A 114 2.92 12.80 -7.39
C GLY A 114 2.42 11.61 -8.20
N GLY A 115 3.32 10.75 -8.68
CA GLY A 115 2.99 9.45 -9.27
C GLY A 115 2.24 8.49 -8.35
N GLY A 116 2.30 8.70 -7.03
CA GLY A 116 1.52 7.97 -6.03
C GLY A 116 0.07 8.44 -5.90
N ILE A 117 -0.27 9.64 -6.39
CA ILE A 117 -1.65 10.16 -6.43
C ILE A 117 -2.28 9.76 -7.77
N ARG A 118 -3.41 9.03 -7.71
CA ARG A 118 -3.91 8.27 -8.85
C ARG A 118 -5.25 8.73 -9.40
N ASP A 119 -5.96 9.58 -8.65
CA ASP A 119 -7.29 10.06 -9.02
C ASP A 119 -7.64 11.32 -8.23
N SER A 120 -8.62 12.06 -8.74
CA SER A 120 -9.23 13.20 -8.06
C SER A 120 -10.47 12.81 -7.26
N ILE A 121 -10.88 13.67 -6.33
CA ILE A 121 -12.17 13.54 -5.64
C ILE A 121 -12.95 14.84 -5.88
N GLU A 122 -14.15 14.71 -6.45
CA GLU A 122 -15.04 15.86 -6.69
C GLU A 122 -15.61 16.42 -5.38
N ALA A 123 -16.11 17.65 -5.43
CA ALA A 123 -16.85 18.24 -4.31
C ALA A 123 -18.06 17.36 -3.93
N GLY A 124 -18.36 17.30 -2.63
CA GLY A 124 -19.44 16.50 -2.06
C GLY A 124 -18.92 15.31 -1.25
N ASP A 125 -19.72 14.25 -1.25
CA ASP A 125 -19.51 13.07 -0.41
C ASP A 125 -18.26 12.27 -0.81
N ILE A 126 -17.51 11.84 0.20
CA ILE A 126 -16.32 11.00 0.05
C ILE A 126 -16.63 9.63 0.64
N SER A 127 -16.40 8.58 -0.14
CA SER A 127 -16.46 7.18 0.31
C SER A 127 -15.06 6.58 0.44
N TYR A 128 -14.93 5.45 1.14
CA TYR A 128 -13.67 4.72 1.21
C TYR A 128 -13.20 4.26 -0.18
N LYS A 129 -14.14 3.90 -1.07
CA LYS A 129 -13.84 3.54 -2.46
C LYS A 129 -13.17 4.69 -3.22
N ASN A 130 -13.58 5.93 -3.00
CA ASN A 130 -12.89 7.09 -3.59
C ASN A 130 -11.44 7.14 -3.11
N VAL A 131 -11.22 7.02 -1.79
CA VAL A 131 -9.86 7.01 -1.20
C VAL A 131 -8.99 5.89 -1.78
N LEU A 132 -9.52 4.68 -1.94
CA LEU A 132 -8.78 3.55 -2.55
C LEU A 132 -8.47 3.78 -4.03
N LYS A 133 -9.29 4.54 -4.76
CA LYS A 133 -8.99 4.93 -6.14
C LYS A 133 -7.86 5.96 -6.19
N VAL A 134 -7.79 6.88 -5.23
CA VAL A 134 -6.68 7.85 -5.07
C VAL A 134 -5.37 7.16 -4.63
N GLN A 135 -5.44 6.18 -3.71
CA GLN A 135 -4.29 5.46 -3.11
C GLN A 135 -4.38 3.92 -3.30
N PRO A 136 -4.27 3.40 -4.54
CA PRO A 136 -4.59 2.00 -4.85
C PRO A 136 -3.45 1.00 -4.61
N PHE A 137 -2.24 1.47 -4.31
CA PHE A 137 -1.05 0.61 -4.32
C PHE A 137 -0.76 -0.12 -3.00
N GLY A 138 -1.57 0.14 -1.96
CA GLY A 138 -1.32 -0.45 -0.64
C GLY A 138 0.06 -0.09 -0.09
N ASN A 139 0.54 1.12 -0.37
CA ASN A 139 1.77 1.62 0.23
C ASN A 139 1.58 1.81 1.74
N VAL A 140 2.67 1.64 2.50
CA VAL A 140 2.68 1.79 3.96
C VAL A 140 3.23 3.16 4.30
N VAL A 141 2.55 3.86 5.22
CA VAL A 141 3.05 5.12 5.78
C VAL A 141 4.24 4.81 6.69
N VAL A 142 5.35 5.51 6.48
CA VAL A 142 6.58 5.39 7.26
C VAL A 142 7.07 6.79 7.64
N TYR A 143 7.90 6.88 8.68
CA TYR A 143 8.57 8.11 9.08
C TYR A 143 10.04 7.84 9.37
N ALA A 144 10.86 8.89 9.38
CA ALA A 144 12.25 8.85 9.78
C ALA A 144 12.58 10.13 10.56
N ASP A 145 13.16 9.97 11.75
CA ASP A 145 13.76 11.08 12.47
C ASP A 145 15.11 11.41 11.84
N MET A 146 15.32 12.68 11.54
CA MET A 146 16.48 13.16 10.80
C MET A 146 17.05 14.40 11.46
N THR A 147 18.37 14.53 11.46
CA THR A 147 19.01 15.80 11.84
C THR A 147 18.69 16.89 10.81
N GLY A 148 18.76 18.16 11.21
CA GLY A 148 18.51 19.27 10.27
C GLY A 148 19.42 19.27 9.04
N LYS A 149 20.67 18.77 9.17
CA LYS A 149 21.57 18.58 8.03
C LYS A 149 21.04 17.53 7.06
N GLU A 150 20.61 16.37 7.56
CA GLU A 150 20.06 15.31 6.72
C GLU A 150 18.76 15.75 6.04
N VAL A 151 17.93 16.56 6.70
CA VAL A 151 16.73 17.17 6.11
C VAL A 151 17.11 18.07 4.92
N ILE A 152 18.10 18.94 5.08
CA ILE A 152 18.57 19.83 4.00
C ILE A 152 19.08 19.00 2.82
N ASP A 153 19.93 18.00 3.08
CA ASP A 153 20.50 17.14 2.03
C ASP A 153 19.39 16.35 1.30
N TYR A 154 18.42 15.82 2.04
CA TYR A 154 17.27 15.08 1.50
C TYR A 154 16.36 15.96 0.64
N LEU A 155 15.92 17.10 1.16
CA LEU A 155 15.03 17.99 0.42
C LEU A 155 15.73 18.59 -0.80
N THR A 156 17.03 18.87 -0.73
CA THR A 156 17.82 19.32 -1.88
C THR A 156 17.80 18.29 -3.00
N ALA A 157 17.97 17.00 -2.67
CA ALA A 157 17.93 15.92 -3.65
C ALA A 157 16.51 15.70 -4.22
N VAL A 158 15.49 15.66 -3.36
CA VAL A 158 14.09 15.46 -3.75
C VAL A 158 13.60 16.59 -4.67
N ALA A 159 13.98 17.84 -4.40
CA ALA A 159 13.61 18.99 -5.21
C ALA A 159 14.19 18.98 -6.64
N GLN A 160 15.17 18.11 -6.96
CA GLN A 160 15.70 17.96 -8.32
C GLN A 160 14.79 17.13 -9.24
N MET A 161 13.78 16.45 -8.70
CA MET A 161 12.86 15.64 -9.49
C MET A 161 11.96 16.56 -10.33
N LYS A 162 12.16 16.51 -11.65
CA LYS A 162 11.53 17.44 -12.60
C LYS A 162 10.00 17.22 -12.71
N PRO A 163 9.25 18.27 -13.06
CA PRO A 163 7.88 18.15 -13.57
C PRO A 163 7.76 17.17 -14.75
N ASP A 164 6.53 16.75 -15.05
CA ASP A 164 6.21 15.71 -16.04
C ASP A 164 6.80 14.33 -15.71
N SER A 165 7.09 14.09 -14.44
CA SER A 165 7.56 12.81 -13.93
C SER A 165 6.67 12.32 -12.81
N GLY A 166 6.50 10.99 -12.73
CA GLY A 166 5.89 10.38 -11.55
C GLY A 166 6.68 10.67 -10.26
N ALA A 167 7.98 10.99 -10.38
CA ALA A 167 8.85 11.31 -9.25
C ALA A 167 8.73 12.76 -8.75
N TYR A 168 7.99 13.64 -9.46
CA TYR A 168 7.78 15.01 -9.00
C TYR A 168 7.19 15.01 -7.57
N PRO A 169 7.80 15.72 -6.61
CA PRO A 169 7.42 15.63 -5.20
C PRO A 169 6.25 16.54 -4.85
N GLN A 170 5.34 16.04 -4.03
CA GLN A 170 4.40 16.82 -3.24
C GLN A 170 4.98 16.99 -1.83
N PHE A 171 4.80 18.16 -1.23
CA PHE A 171 5.33 18.53 0.10
C PHE A 171 4.24 19.07 1.01
N ALA A 172 4.38 18.81 2.32
CA ALA A 172 3.63 19.48 3.38
C ALA A 172 4.53 19.70 4.62
N ASN A 173 4.20 20.71 5.41
CA ASN A 173 4.81 21.08 6.69
C ASN A 173 3.78 21.85 7.54
#